data_AF-A0AAE3JJ36-F1
#
_entry.id   AF-A0AAE3JJ36-F1
#
_cell.length_a   1.000
_cell.length_b   1.000
_cell.length_c   1.000
_cell.angle_alpha   90.00
_cell.angle_beta   90.00
_cell.angle_gamma   90.00
#
_symmetry.space_group_name_H-M   'P 1'
#
loop_
_entity.id
_entity.type
_entity.pdbx_description
1 polymer ?
#
loop_
_entity_poly.entity_id
_entity_poly.type
_entity_poly.pdbx_seq_one_letter_code
_entity_poly.pdbx_strand_id
1 'polypeptide(L)'
;MEKIETKNVEVDGMSYEINVFRDENGFIVKAFKDGKRANGYVYSVSFETNEYYLFDNGIYAYAHLMEMAESDIRSHMWDKCLQARKEKNLTTAST
;
A
#
# COMPACT_ATOMS: atom_id res chain seq x y z
N MET A 1 -11.82 11.37 4.49
CA MET A 1 -10.98 10.53 3.62
C MET A 1 -11.86 9.97 2.53
N GLU A 2 -11.56 10.29 1.28
CA GLU A 2 -12.34 9.96 0.09
C GLU A 2 -11.52 9.00 -0.80
N LYS A 3 -12.12 7.93 -1.33
CA LYS A 3 -11.44 7.07 -2.30
C LYS A 3 -11.60 7.67 -3.70
N ILE A 4 -10.48 7.93 -4.37
CA ILE A 4 -10.48 8.61 -5.68
C ILE A 4 -10.08 7.68 -6.83
N GLU A 5 -9.33 6.62 -6.55
CA GLU A 5 -8.85 5.70 -7.58
C GLU A 5 -8.67 4.28 -7.03
N THR A 6 -8.88 3.28 -7.89
CA THR A 6 -8.66 1.85 -7.60
C THR A 6 -7.94 1.21 -8.78
N LYS A 7 -6.85 0.49 -8.50
CA LYS A 7 -6.16 -0.41 -9.44
C LYS A 7 -6.30 -1.85 -8.94
N ASN A 8 -6.83 -2.73 -9.78
CA ASN A 8 -6.90 -4.16 -9.48
C ASN A 8 -5.63 -4.86 -9.97
N VAL A 9 -5.10 -5.78 -9.17
CA VAL A 9 -3.89 -6.54 -9.48
C VAL A 9 -4.11 -8.02 -9.13
N GLU A 10 -3.75 -8.91 -10.03
CA GLU A 10 -3.72 -10.37 -9.79
C GLU A 10 -2.28 -10.82 -9.49
N VAL A 11 -2.08 -11.48 -8.36
CA VAL A 11 -0.80 -12.07 -7.94
C VAL A 11 -1.04 -13.45 -7.37
N ASP A 12 -0.38 -14.47 -7.92
CA ASP A 12 -0.47 -15.88 -7.47
C ASP A 12 -1.92 -16.40 -7.36
N GLY A 13 -2.77 -16.01 -8.31
CA GLY A 13 -4.19 -16.39 -8.37
C GLY A 13 -5.08 -15.71 -7.32
N MET A 14 -4.57 -14.66 -6.68
CA MET A 14 -5.29 -13.86 -5.69
C MET A 14 -5.49 -12.44 -6.22
N SER A 15 -6.70 -11.91 -6.02
CA SER A 15 -7.07 -10.56 -6.43
C SER A 15 -6.79 -9.56 -5.32
N TYR A 16 -6.16 -8.44 -5.69
CA TYR A 16 -5.82 -7.35 -4.81
C TYR A 16 -6.37 -6.02 -5.35
N GLU A 17 -6.77 -5.14 -4.44
CA GLU A 17 -7.19 -3.77 -4.74
C GLU A 17 -6.17 -2.77 -4.19
N ILE A 18 -5.55 -1.97 -5.05
CA ILE A 18 -4.72 -0.83 -4.65
C ILE A 18 -5.57 0.43 -4.77
N ASN A 19 -5.91 1.02 -3.63
CA ASN A 19 -6.82 2.14 -3.52
C ASN A 19 -6.04 3.42 -3.18
N VAL A 20 -6.31 4.50 -3.91
CA VAL A 20 -5.85 5.86 -3.59
C VAL A 20 -6.95 6.57 -2.83
N PHE A 21 -6.59 7.11 -1.68
CA PHE A 21 -7.43 7.93 -0.85
C PHE A 21 -6.90 9.36 -0.82
N ARG A 22 -7.81 10.32 -0.77
CA ARG A 22 -7.52 11.72 -0.53
C ARG A 22 -8.01 12.12 0.86
N ASP A 23 -7.20 12.87 1.60
CA ASP A 23 -7.61 13.54 2.83
C ASP A 23 -7.19 15.02 2.81
N GLU A 24 -7.17 15.67 3.97
CA GLU A 24 -6.80 17.09 4.09
C GLU A 24 -5.29 17.34 3.89
N ASN A 25 -4.45 16.30 4.03
CA ASN A 25 -3.00 16.41 4.00
C ASN A 25 -2.40 15.94 2.67
N GLY A 26 -3.10 15.09 1.91
CA GLY A 26 -2.65 14.67 0.60
C GLY A 26 -3.30 13.39 0.11
N PHE A 27 -2.49 12.54 -0.53
CA PHE A 27 -2.89 11.24 -1.05
C PHE A 27 -2.29 10.11 -0.24
N ILE A 28 -3.06 9.05 -0.04
CA ILE A 28 -2.68 7.86 0.70
C ILE A 28 -3.00 6.63 -0.15
N VAL A 29 -2.01 5.75 -0.33
CA VAL A 29 -2.18 4.50 -1.08
C VAL A 29 -2.23 3.30 -0.14
N LYS A 30 -3.26 2.47 -0.34
CA LYS A 30 -3.61 1.33 0.51
C LYS A 30 -3.96 0.13 -0.36
N ALA A 31 -3.26 -0.99 -0.16
CA ALA A 31 -3.60 -2.28 -0.76
C ALA A 31 -4.56 -3.10 0.10
N PHE A 32 -5.45 -3.85 -0.54
CA PHE A 32 -6.41 -4.75 0.08
C PHE A 32 -6.47 -6.11 -0.63
N LYS A 33 -6.80 -7.15 0.13
CA LYS A 33 -7.12 -8.51 -0.33
C LYS A 33 -8.33 -8.98 0.48
N ASP A 34 -9.41 -9.37 -0.18
CA ASP A 34 -10.66 -9.79 0.46
C ASP A 34 -11.17 -8.79 1.52
N GLY A 35 -11.07 -7.49 1.23
CA GLY A 35 -11.47 -6.41 2.14
C GLY A 35 -10.51 -6.16 3.32
N LYS A 36 -9.43 -6.92 3.46
CA LYS A 36 -8.41 -6.76 4.51
C LYS A 36 -7.15 -6.10 3.97
N ARG A 37 -6.41 -5.39 4.81
CA ARG A 37 -5.16 -4.70 4.44
C ARG A 37 -4.13 -5.72 3.95
N ALA A 38 -3.65 -5.54 2.72
CA ALA A 38 -2.63 -6.38 2.07
C ALA A 38 -1.23 -5.76 2.09
N ASN A 39 -1.09 -4.52 2.59
CA ASN A 39 0.20 -3.91 2.89
C ASN A 39 0.20 -3.33 4.32
N GLY A 40 1.32 -3.50 5.01
CA GLY A 40 1.54 -2.97 6.36
C GLY A 40 1.89 -1.49 6.39
N TYR A 41 2.52 -1.01 5.32
CA TYR A 41 2.92 0.38 5.18
C TYR A 41 1.76 1.24 4.67
N VAL A 42 1.76 2.50 5.11
CA VAL A 42 0.90 3.55 4.56
C VAL A 42 1.80 4.40 3.68
N TYR A 43 1.65 4.29 2.36
CA TYR A 43 2.33 5.20 1.45
C TYR A 43 1.50 6.47 1.35
N SER A 44 2.13 7.61 1.55
CA SER A 44 1.44 8.90 1.43
C SER A 44 2.34 9.96 0.83
N VAL A 45 1.73 10.92 0.15
CA VAL A 45 2.39 12.09 -0.41
C VAL A 45 1.52 13.31 -0.15
N SER A 46 2.13 14.43 0.23
CA SER A 46 1.40 15.69 0.42
C SER A 46 0.92 16.25 -0.92
N PHE A 47 -0.08 17.15 -0.89
CA PHE A 47 -0.51 17.83 -2.12
C PHE A 47 0.63 18.60 -2.77
N GLU A 48 1.42 19.33 -1.98
CA GLU A 48 2.57 20.10 -2.46
C GLU A 48 3.56 19.21 -3.21
N THR A 49 4.03 18.11 -2.58
CA THR A 49 4.97 17.20 -3.22
C THR A 49 4.36 16.55 -4.47
N ASN A 50 3.07 16.22 -4.45
CA ASN A 50 2.39 15.65 -5.61
C ASN A 50 2.29 16.64 -6.77
N GLU A 51 2.04 17.93 -6.50
CA GLU A 51 2.02 18.99 -7.51
C GLU A 51 3.41 19.23 -8.11
N TYR A 52 4.45 19.33 -7.27
CA TYR A 52 5.83 19.45 -7.75
C TYR A 52 6.22 18.26 -8.63
N TYR A 53 5.90 17.04 -8.19
CA TYR A 53 6.23 15.84 -8.96
C TYR A 53 5.49 15.78 -10.29
N LEU A 54 4.22 16.19 -10.32
CA LEU A 54 3.44 16.32 -11.55
C LEU A 54 4.04 17.34 -12.51
N PHE A 55 4.51 18.49 -11.99
CA PHE A 55 5.16 19.51 -12.79
C PHE A 55 6.46 18.99 -13.43
N ASP A 56 7.32 18.32 -12.65
CA ASP A 56 8.62 17.84 -13.12
C ASP A 56 8.53 16.60 -14.03
N ASN A 57 7.58 15.70 -13.77
CA ASN A 57 7.54 14.37 -14.41
C ASN A 57 6.31 14.12 -15.28
N GLY A 58 5.31 15.00 -15.25
CA GLY A 58 4.05 14.83 -15.99
C GLY A 58 3.14 13.71 -15.45
N ILE A 59 3.44 13.16 -14.27
CA ILE A 59 2.66 12.12 -13.61
C ILE A 59 2.42 12.45 -12.14
N TYR A 60 1.30 12.01 -11.59
CA TYR A 60 1.03 12.20 -10.16
C TYR A 60 1.98 11.36 -9.30
N ALA A 61 2.50 11.92 -8.21
CA ALA A 61 3.36 11.19 -7.28
C ALA A 61 2.66 9.97 -6.67
N TYR A 62 1.35 10.06 -6.41
CA TYR A 62 0.60 8.93 -5.89
C TYR A 62 0.58 7.73 -6.85
N ALA A 63 0.75 7.93 -8.17
CA ALA A 63 0.83 6.83 -9.13
C ALA A 63 2.09 5.98 -8.88
N HIS A 64 3.22 6.63 -8.57
CA HIS A 64 4.43 5.91 -8.17
C HIS A 64 4.24 5.16 -6.84
N LEU A 65 3.49 5.72 -5.89
CA LEU A 65 3.13 5.01 -4.66
C LEU A 65 2.27 3.77 -4.92
N MET A 66 1.43 3.77 -5.96
CA MET A 66 0.68 2.59 -6.38
C MET A 66 1.60 1.50 -6.94
N GLU A 67 2.64 1.85 -7.68
CA GLU A 67 3.65 0.91 -8.15
C GLU A 67 4.43 0.28 -6.99
N MET A 68 4.79 1.09 -6.00
CA MET A 68 5.43 0.58 -4.77
C MET A 68 4.52 -0.39 -4.02
N ALA A 69 3.23 -0.04 -3.86
CA ALA A 69 2.27 -0.93 -3.23
C ALA A 69 2.10 -2.25 -3.98
N GLU A 70 2.09 -2.22 -5.32
CA GLU A 70 2.06 -3.43 -6.14
C GLU A 70 3.34 -4.28 -5.96
N SER A 71 4.51 -3.64 -5.94
CA SER A 71 5.78 -4.33 -5.70
C SER A 71 5.80 -5.06 -4.34
N ASP A 72 5.26 -4.43 -3.30
CA ASP A 72 5.16 -5.05 -1.97
C ASP A 72 4.20 -6.25 -1.95
N ILE A 73 3.09 -6.18 -2.69
CA ILE A 73 2.18 -7.32 -2.87
C ILE A 73 2.92 -8.46 -3.58
N ARG A 74 3.57 -8.18 -4.70
CA ARG A 74 4.28 -9.19 -5.51
C ARG A 74 5.45 -9.84 -4.76
N SER A 75 6.10 -9.12 -3.87
CA SER A 75 7.22 -9.63 -3.08
C SER A 75 6.79 -10.38 -1.80
N HIS A 76 5.49 -10.43 -1.51
CA HIS A 76 4.91 -11.00 -0.28
C HIS A 76 5.54 -10.42 0.99
N MET A 77 5.99 -9.15 0.94
CA MET A 77 6.75 -8.54 2.04
C MET A 77 5.90 -8.47 3.31
N TRP A 78 4.64 -8.07 3.17
CA TRP A 78 3.73 -7.95 4.30
C TRP A 78 3.41 -9.30 4.96
N ASP A 79 3.18 -10.34 4.16
CA ASP A 79 2.91 -11.68 4.66
C ASP A 79 4.13 -12.25 5.43
N LYS A 80 5.34 -12.00 4.92
CA LYS A 80 6.59 -12.32 5.64
C LYS A 80 6.69 -11.59 6.98
N CYS A 81 6.34 -10.31 7.04
CA CYS A 81 6.31 -9.55 8.29
C CYS A 81 5.28 -10.09 9.29
N LEU A 82 4.07 -10.44 8.81
CA LEU A 82 3.02 -11.03 9.64
C LEU A 82 3.43 -12.39 10.20
N GLN A 83 4.06 -13.22 9.38
CA GLN A 83 4.58 -14.52 9.80
C GLN A 83 5.65 -14.37 10.89
N ALA A 84 6.66 -13.52 10.67
CA ALA A 84 7.72 -13.27 11.66
C ALA A 84 7.17 -12.76 13.00
N ARG A 85 6.14 -11.89 12.97
CA ARG A 85 5.47 -11.41 14.18
C ARG A 85 4.75 -12.54 14.93
N LYS A 86 4.07 -13.44 14.21
CA LYS A 86 3.35 -14.58 14.79
C LYS A 86 4.32 -15.55 15.48
N GLU A 87 5.45 -15.85 14.82
CA GLU A 87 6.50 -16.72 15.36
C GLU A 87 7.08 -16.16 16.67
N LYS A 88 7.40 -14.85 16.71
CA LYS A 88 7.91 -14.19 17.92
C LYS A 88 6.94 -14.30 19.10
N ASN A 89 5.64 -14.10 18.87
CA ASN A 89 4.63 -14.17 19.92
C ASN A 89 4.48 -15.58 20.51
N LEU A 90 4.64 -16.63 19.69
CA LEU A 90 4.60 -18.02 20.15
C LEU A 90 5.80 -18.38 21.03
N THR A 91 6.98 -17.85 20.70
CA THR A 91 8.20 -18.04 21.50
C THR A 91 8.06 -17.39 22.88
N THR A 92 7.52 -16.17 22.95
CA THR A 92 7.31 -15.45 24.23
C THR A 92 6.21 -16.04 25.10
N ALA A 93 5.22 -16.72 24.52
CA ALA A 93 4.13 -17.35 25.28
C ALA A 93 4.51 -18.73 25.85
N SER A 94 5.64 -19.30 25.42
CA SER A 94 6.13 -20.62 25.82
C SER A 94 7.28 -20.54 26.84
N THR A 95 7.53 -19.35 27.41
CA THR A 95 8.54 -19.07 28.45
C THR A 95 7.84 -18.55 29.69
#